data_AF-H7ENI2-F1
#
_entry.id   AF-H7ENI2-F1
#
_cell.length_a   1.000
_cell.length_b   1.000
_cell.length_c   1.000
_cell.angle_alpha   90.00
_cell.angle_beta   90.00
_cell.angle_gamma   90.00
#
_symmetry.space_group_name_H-M   'P 1'
#
loop_
_entity.id
_entity.type
_entity.pdbx_description
1 polymer ?
#
loop_
_entity_poly.entity_id
_entity_poly.type
_entity_poly.pdbx_seq_one_letter_code
_entity_poly.pdbx_strand_id
1 'polypeptide(L)'
;MFMEYFFLLVGIAILVLAFMILSRFTKAGKTGDESAPPAPGFVTCPVCGMPLSKGENLHSKIFRPMTTPDQRMTVQGCPHCYPRVMPGISRRCPVCGKPLSLDDELVARLFNRADNKKHVMILGCSKCMSPRARD
;
A
#
# COMPACT_ATOMS: atom_id res chain seq x y z
N MET A 1 2.58 -56.71 21.40
CA MET A 1 3.71 -56.09 20.67
C MET A 1 3.35 -55.69 19.24
N PHE A 2 3.42 -56.54 18.20
CA PHE A 2 3.24 -56.07 16.80
C PHE A 2 1.89 -55.38 16.51
N MET A 3 0.79 -55.91 17.06
CA MET A 3 -0.55 -55.33 16.96
C MET A 3 -0.66 -53.96 17.64
N GLU A 4 0.00 -53.77 18.78
CA GLU A 4 -0.04 -52.50 19.53
C GLU A 4 0.75 -51.40 18.82
N TYR A 5 1.89 -51.76 18.21
CA TYR A 5 2.63 -50.87 17.33
C TYR A 5 1.83 -50.49 16.09
N PHE A 6 1.05 -51.42 15.52
CA PHE A 6 0.18 -51.13 14.39
C PHE A 6 -0.91 -50.09 14.75
N PHE A 7 -1.60 -50.27 15.89
CA PHE A 7 -2.61 -49.29 16.34
C PHE A 7 -2.00 -47.92 16.68
N LEU A 8 -0.80 -47.87 17.25
CA LEU A 8 -0.09 -46.61 17.48
C LEU A 8 0.26 -45.88 16.19
N LEU A 9 0.77 -46.59 15.18
CA LEU A 9 1.11 -45.98 13.89
C LEU A 9 -0.11 -45.46 13.15
N VAL A 10 -1.23 -46.20 13.18
CA VAL A 10 -2.50 -45.77 12.58
C VAL A 10 -3.05 -44.54 13.33
N GLY A 11 -3.00 -44.51 14.66
CA GLY A 11 -3.42 -43.36 15.45
C GLY A 11 -2.62 -42.09 15.15
N ILE A 12 -1.30 -42.20 15.03
CA ILE A 12 -0.42 -41.08 14.67
C ILE A 12 -0.73 -40.59 13.25
N ALA A 13 -0.94 -41.51 12.30
CA ALA A 13 -1.26 -41.15 10.92
C ALA A 13 -2.59 -40.36 10.82
N ILE A 14 -3.61 -40.76 11.59
CA ILE A 14 -4.90 -40.05 11.66
C ILE A 14 -4.72 -38.65 12.26
N LEU A 15 -3.93 -38.51 13.33
CA LEU A 15 -3.63 -37.21 13.95
C LEU A 15 -2.91 -36.26 12.99
N VAL A 16 -1.92 -36.76 12.25
CA VAL A 16 -1.18 -35.98 11.24
C VAL A 16 -2.10 -35.57 10.10
N LEU A 17 -2.96 -36.47 9.62
CA LEU A 17 -3.93 -36.18 8.55
C LEU A 17 -4.94 -35.12 9.00
N ALA A 18 -5.48 -35.25 10.23
CA ALA A 18 -6.41 -34.28 10.82
C ALA A 18 -5.75 -32.91 10.97
N PHE A 19 -4.49 -32.84 11.43
CA PHE A 19 -3.74 -31.59 11.54
C PHE A 19 -3.46 -30.95 10.17
N MET A 20 -3.15 -31.74 9.14
CA MET A 20 -2.97 -31.25 7.76
C MET A 20 -4.27 -30.68 7.17
N ILE A 21 -5.40 -31.34 7.41
CA ILE A 21 -6.71 -30.84 6.96
C ILE A 21 -7.06 -29.55 7.71
N LEU A 22 -6.93 -29.52 9.04
CA LEU A 22 -7.24 -28.35 9.86
C LEU A 22 -6.34 -27.14 9.54
N SER A 23 -5.04 -27.38 9.32
CA SER A 23 -4.09 -26.32 8.93
C SER A 23 -4.32 -25.78 7.52
N ARG A 24 -5.03 -26.50 6.65
CA ARG A 24 -5.51 -25.97 5.37
C ARG A 24 -6.76 -25.09 5.52
N PHE A 25 -7.64 -25.41 6.47
CA PHE A 25 -8.79 -24.55 6.79
C PHE A 25 -8.40 -23.23 7.45
N THR A 26 -7.33 -23.18 8.24
CA THR A 26 -6.85 -21.92 8.84
C THR A 26 -6.11 -21.00 7.86
N LYS A 27 -5.66 -21.49 6.70
CA LYS A 27 -4.96 -20.70 5.67
C LYS A 27 -5.87 -20.16 4.56
N ALA A 28 -7.17 -20.45 4.58
CA ALA A 28 -8.12 -20.05 3.54
C ALA A 28 -8.81 -18.68 3.76
N GLY A 29 -8.29 -17.84 4.65
CA GLY A 29 -8.95 -16.60 5.06
C GLY A 29 -8.06 -15.36 5.21
N LYS A 30 -6.98 -15.22 4.40
CA LYS A 30 -6.22 -13.96 4.30
C LYS A 30 -5.90 -13.59 2.85
N THR A 31 -6.95 -13.25 2.10
CA THR A 31 -6.87 -12.28 1.00
C THR A 31 -7.51 -10.99 1.50
N GLY A 32 -6.70 -10.15 2.14
CA GLY A 32 -7.16 -8.94 2.78
C GLY A 32 -6.01 -8.34 3.59
N ASP A 33 -5.25 -7.47 2.91
CA ASP A 33 -4.60 -6.30 3.49
C ASP A 33 -4.07 -6.45 4.93
N GLU A 34 -2.87 -7.02 5.06
CA GLU A 34 -2.05 -6.79 6.24
C GLU A 34 -0.85 -5.96 5.85
N SER A 35 -1.04 -4.66 6.09
CA SER A 35 -0.07 -3.77 6.69
C SER A 35 0.84 -4.52 7.68
N ALA A 36 1.88 -5.17 7.20
CA ALA A 36 3.11 -5.26 7.96
C ALA A 36 3.52 -3.80 8.25
N PRO A 37 3.87 -3.42 9.50
CA PRO A 37 4.55 -2.15 9.71
C PRO A 37 5.73 -2.15 8.73
N PRO A 38 5.83 -1.17 7.81
CA PRO A 38 6.86 -1.20 6.79
C PRO A 38 8.18 -1.31 7.53
N ALA A 39 8.93 -2.38 7.21
CA ALA A 39 10.32 -2.50 7.62
C ALA A 39 10.98 -1.14 7.33
N PRO A 40 11.74 -0.57 8.28
CA PRO A 40 12.25 0.79 8.17
C PRO A 40 13.11 0.92 6.91
N GLY A 41 12.54 1.47 5.83
CA GLY A 41 13.29 1.69 4.59
C GLY A 41 12.53 1.58 3.27
N PHE A 42 11.33 0.98 3.21
CA PHE A 42 10.57 0.92 1.94
C PHE A 42 9.35 1.83 1.98
N VAL A 43 9.43 2.93 1.23
CA VAL A 43 8.31 3.84 0.98
C VAL A 43 7.60 3.38 -0.29
N THR A 44 6.29 3.18 -0.26
CA THR A 44 5.52 2.79 -1.45
C THR A 44 4.93 4.01 -2.16
N CYS A 45 4.79 3.94 -3.48
CA CYS A 45 4.13 4.98 -4.24
C CYS A 45 2.64 5.02 -3.90
N PRO A 46 2.09 6.16 -3.47
CA PRO A 46 0.67 6.26 -3.11
C PRO A 46 -0.28 6.17 -4.32
N VAL A 47 0.23 6.29 -5.55
CA VAL A 47 -0.57 6.27 -6.78
C VAL A 47 -0.67 4.86 -7.36
N CYS A 48 0.44 4.11 -7.36
CA CYS A 48 0.52 2.81 -8.02
C CYS A 48 0.92 1.64 -7.11
N GLY A 49 1.27 1.89 -5.85
CA GLY A 49 1.65 0.87 -4.88
C GLY A 49 3.06 0.29 -5.05
N MET A 50 3.79 0.64 -6.12
CA MET A 50 5.15 0.15 -6.32
C MET A 50 6.09 0.61 -5.19
N PRO A 51 6.98 -0.25 -4.67
CA PRO A 51 8.00 0.16 -3.71
C PRO A 51 8.99 1.12 -4.38
N LEU A 52 9.35 2.20 -3.68
CA LEU A 52 10.41 3.11 -4.11
C LEU A 52 11.75 2.63 -3.55
N SER A 53 12.74 2.56 -4.43
CA SER A 53 14.14 2.30 -4.09
C SER A 53 14.81 3.54 -3.51
N LYS A 54 15.94 3.37 -2.83
CA LYS A 54 16.75 4.50 -2.35
C LYS A 54 17.16 5.39 -3.53
N GLY A 55 16.80 6.68 -3.46
CA GLY A 55 17.08 7.66 -4.51
C GLY A 55 15.91 7.91 -5.48
N GLU A 56 14.91 7.03 -5.51
CA GLU A 56 13.68 7.28 -6.25
C GLU A 56 12.78 8.25 -5.46
N ASN A 57 12.28 9.27 -6.15
CA ASN A 57 11.47 10.32 -5.55
C ASN A 57 10.13 10.44 -6.26
N LEU A 58 9.12 10.92 -5.53
CA LEU A 58 7.82 11.25 -6.12
C LEU A 58 7.91 12.56 -6.91
N HIS A 59 7.35 12.55 -8.10
CA HIS A 59 7.06 13.77 -8.86
C HIS A 59 5.95 14.53 -8.15
N SER A 60 6.29 15.69 -7.60
CA SER A 60 5.37 16.54 -6.84
C SER A 60 5.61 18.02 -7.12
N LYS A 61 4.55 18.83 -6.99
CA LYS A 61 4.59 20.29 -7.13
C LYS A 61 4.17 20.92 -5.83
N ILE A 62 4.99 21.85 -5.33
CA ILE A 62 4.72 22.64 -4.13
C ILE A 62 4.44 24.07 -4.57
N PHE A 63 3.29 24.62 -4.18
CA PHE A 63 2.85 25.94 -4.66
C PHE A 63 3.41 27.12 -3.86
N ARG A 64 3.99 26.85 -2.68
CA ARG A 64 4.51 27.87 -1.76
C ARG A 64 5.99 27.63 -1.43
N PRO A 65 6.73 28.65 -1.00
CA PRO A 65 8.10 28.48 -0.53
C PRO A 65 8.15 27.59 0.71
N MET A 66 9.22 26.80 0.85
CA MET A 66 9.42 25.78 1.90
C MET A 66 9.48 26.34 3.35
N THR A 67 9.38 27.67 3.53
CA THR A 67 9.39 28.35 4.84
C THR A 67 8.04 28.34 5.56
N THR A 68 6.94 28.02 4.86
CA THR A 68 5.59 28.03 5.46
C THR A 68 5.34 26.73 6.22
N PRO A 69 4.74 26.75 7.44
CA PRO A 69 4.52 25.53 8.24
C PRO A 69 3.55 24.53 7.59
N ASP A 70 2.56 25.01 6.82
CA ASP A 70 1.56 24.21 6.12
C ASP A 70 1.45 24.69 4.67
N GLN A 71 1.55 23.74 3.75
CA GLN A 71 1.55 24.01 2.32
C GLN A 71 0.69 23.01 1.57
N ARG A 72 -0.08 23.50 0.60
CA ARG A 72 -0.73 22.64 -0.38
C ARG A 72 0.32 22.18 -1.40
N MET A 73 0.29 20.90 -1.74
CA MET A 73 1.11 20.29 -2.78
C MET A 73 0.28 19.30 -3.61
N THR A 74 0.73 19.01 -4.81
CA THR A 74 0.19 17.90 -5.62
C THR A 74 1.25 16.85 -5.89
N VAL A 75 0.82 15.59 -5.98
CA VAL A 75 1.67 14.43 -6.28
C VAL A 75 1.16 13.76 -7.54
N GLN A 76 2.04 13.59 -8.53
CA GLN A 76 1.71 13.01 -9.83
C GLN A 76 2.00 11.51 -9.87
N GLY A 77 3.05 11.06 -9.17
CA GLY A 77 3.44 9.64 -9.13
C GLY A 77 4.92 9.43 -8.87
N CYS A 78 5.36 8.18 -9.00
CA CYS A 78 6.77 7.79 -9.02
C CYS A 78 7.25 7.58 -10.48
N PRO A 79 8.56 7.38 -10.72
CA PRO A 79 9.11 7.15 -12.06
C PRO A 79 8.49 5.97 -12.83
N HIS A 80 7.89 5.00 -12.14
CA HIS A 80 7.21 3.86 -12.77
C HIS A 80 5.81 4.18 -13.33
N CYS A 81 5.13 5.18 -12.75
CA CYS A 81 3.74 5.50 -13.10
C CYS A 81 3.55 6.92 -13.65
N TYR A 82 4.60 7.73 -13.68
CA TYR A 82 4.63 9.08 -14.23
C TYR A 82 6.05 9.42 -14.72
N PRO A 83 6.25 10.08 -15.88
CA PRO A 83 5.25 10.64 -16.79
C PRO A 83 4.60 9.63 -17.73
N ARG A 84 5.08 8.38 -17.76
CA ARG A 84 4.46 7.27 -18.49
C ARG A 84 4.13 6.15 -17.51
N VAL A 85 3.05 5.42 -17.79
CA VAL A 85 2.67 4.25 -17.00
C VAL A 85 3.35 3.03 -17.60
N MET A 86 4.19 2.34 -16.83
CA MET A 86 4.74 1.05 -17.25
C MET A 86 3.63 0.00 -17.38
N PRO A 87 3.76 -0.97 -18.31
CA PRO A 87 2.75 -2.02 -18.50
C PRO A 87 2.55 -2.83 -17.21
N GLY A 88 1.29 -3.14 -16.90
CA GLY A 88 0.91 -3.87 -15.68
C GLY A 88 0.76 -3.00 -14.42
N ILE A 89 1.02 -1.69 -14.50
CA ILE A 89 0.84 -0.76 -13.39
C ILE A 89 -0.52 -0.08 -13.48
N SER A 90 -1.27 -0.09 -12.37
CA SER A 90 -2.53 0.66 -12.25
C SER A 90 -2.35 1.90 -11.38
N ARG A 91 -2.96 3.02 -11.78
CA ARG A 91 -3.01 4.26 -10.99
C ARG A 91 -4.37 4.36 -10.32
N ARG A 92 -4.42 4.39 -8.99
CA ARG A 92 -5.67 4.52 -8.21
C ARG A 92 -5.52 5.56 -7.11
N CYS A 93 -6.62 6.23 -6.79
CA CYS A 93 -6.65 7.13 -5.65
C CYS A 93 -6.68 6.30 -4.35
N PRO A 94 -5.77 6.55 -3.39
CA PRO A 94 -5.76 5.82 -2.11
C PRO A 94 -6.95 6.20 -1.21
N VAL A 95 -7.64 7.31 -1.50
CA VAL A 95 -8.76 7.81 -0.68
C VAL A 95 -10.11 7.33 -1.21
N CYS A 96 -10.37 7.48 -2.51
CA CYS A 96 -11.67 7.09 -3.11
C CYS A 96 -11.64 5.82 -3.96
N GLY A 97 -10.47 5.21 -4.16
CA GLY A 97 -10.30 4.00 -4.98
C GLY A 97 -10.48 4.17 -6.49
N LYS A 98 -10.96 5.33 -6.96
CA LYS A 98 -11.21 5.61 -8.38
C LYS A 98 -9.91 5.55 -9.20
N PRO A 99 -9.97 5.07 -10.46
CA PRO A 99 -8.82 5.07 -11.35
C PRO A 99 -8.39 6.50 -11.70
N LEU A 100 -7.08 6.72 -11.72
CA LEU A 100 -6.45 8.00 -12.04
C LEU A 100 -5.83 7.95 -13.44
N SER A 101 -6.08 8.99 -14.25
CA SER A 101 -5.35 9.20 -15.50
C SER A 101 -3.94 9.74 -15.23
N LEU A 102 -3.16 9.96 -16.28
CA LEU A 102 -1.85 10.63 -16.18
C LEU A 102 -2.00 12.12 -15.79
N ASP A 103 -3.10 12.75 -16.20
CA ASP A 103 -3.40 14.15 -15.90
C ASP A 103 -3.98 14.33 -14.48
N ASP A 104 -4.49 13.25 -13.88
CA ASP A 104 -4.98 13.28 -12.51
C ASP A 104 -3.83 13.30 -11.51
N GLU A 105 -3.90 14.26 -10.58
CA GLU A 105 -2.94 14.42 -9.50
C GLU A 105 -3.58 14.12 -8.13
N LEU A 106 -2.78 13.63 -7.18
CA LEU A 106 -3.18 13.58 -5.78
C LEU A 106 -2.99 14.96 -5.15
N VAL A 107 -3.97 15.38 -4.36
CA VAL A 107 -3.92 16.58 -3.52
C VAL A 107 -3.39 16.18 -2.16
N ALA A 108 -2.34 16.85 -1.71
CA ALA A 108 -1.70 16.58 -0.41
C ALA A 108 -1.36 17.90 0.31
N ARG A 109 -1.09 17.79 1.61
CA ARG A 109 -0.51 18.86 2.42
C ARG A 109 0.86 18.46 2.92
N LEU A 110 1.81 19.38 2.80
CA LEU A 110 3.14 19.29 3.33
C LEU A 110 3.21 20.11 4.62
N PHE A 111 3.56 19.44 5.71
CA PHE A 111 3.82 20.06 7.00
C PHE A 111 5.32 20.10 7.25
N ASN A 112 5.84 21.31 7.49
CA ASN A 112 7.20 21.53 7.94
C ASN A 112 7.19 21.59 9.46
N ARG A 113 7.64 20.51 10.12
CA ARG A 113 7.72 20.47 11.58
C ARG A 113 8.96 21.22 12.08
N ALA A 114 8.93 21.63 13.34
CA ALA A 114 10.02 22.37 13.98
C ALA A 114 11.35 21.58 14.01
N ASP A 115 11.31 20.26 13.91
CA ASP A 115 12.47 19.36 13.86
C ASP A 115 13.08 19.22 12.44
N ASN A 116 12.76 20.14 11.52
CA ASN A 116 13.12 20.09 10.09
C ASN A 116 12.62 18.85 9.34
N LYS A 117 11.79 18.01 9.97
CA LYS A 117 11.17 16.87 9.31
C LYS A 117 9.94 17.33 8.54
N LYS A 118 9.86 16.82 7.32
CA LYS A 118 8.75 17.06 6.40
C LYS A 118 7.77 15.91 6.52
N HIS A 119 6.50 16.24 6.73
CA HIS A 119 5.44 15.25 6.79
C HIS A 119 4.39 15.55 5.72
N VAL A 120 4.15 14.59 4.84
CA VAL A 120 3.14 14.71 3.78
C VAL A 120 1.90 13.93 4.16
N MET A 121 0.74 14.58 4.08
CA MET A 121 -0.56 13.92 4.22
C MET A 121 -1.32 14.00 2.90
N ILE A 122 -1.77 12.85 2.39
CA ILE A 122 -2.59 12.77 1.19
C ILE A 122 -4.05 13.02 1.58
N LEU A 123 -4.70 13.99 0.93
CA LEU A 123 -6.10 14.33 1.18
C LEU A 123 -7.05 13.62 0.21
N GLY A 124 -6.63 13.41 -1.04
CA GLY A 124 -7.46 12.83 -2.09
C GLY A 124 -6.86 13.02 -3.48
N CYS A 125 -7.66 12.83 -4.52
CA CYS A 125 -7.30 13.16 -5.90
C CYS A 125 -8.07 14.37 -6.43
N SER A 126 -7.65 14.89 -7.58
CA SER A 126 -8.36 15.90 -8.39
C SER A 126 -9.87 15.66 -8.46
N LYS A 127 -10.29 14.40 -8.65
CA LYS A 127 -11.69 14.01 -8.79
C LYS A 127 -12.46 14.11 -7.48
N CYS A 128 -12.00 13.50 -6.39
CA CYS A 128 -12.75 13.46 -5.12
C CYS A 128 -12.64 14.74 -4.28
N MET A 129 -11.63 15.56 -4.53
CA MET A 129 -11.45 16.87 -3.88
C MET A 129 -12.09 18.01 -4.68
N SER A 130 -12.62 17.76 -5.88
CA SER A 130 -13.36 18.77 -6.62
C SER A 130 -14.70 19.05 -5.94
N PRO A 131 -15.19 20.30 -5.93
CA PRO A 131 -16.49 20.64 -5.34
C PRO A 131 -17.68 19.93 -6.02
N ARG A 132 -17.48 19.37 -7.23
CA ARG A 132 -18.46 18.57 -7.97
C ARG A 132 -18.40 17.06 -7.67
N ALA A 133 -17.67 16.64 -6.63
CA ALA A 133 -17.51 15.21 -6.31
C ALA A 133 -18.60 14.65 -5.38
N ARG A 134 -19.57 15.47 -4.95
CA ARG A 134 -20.70 15.09 -4.10
C ARG A 134 -21.93 14.74 -4.95
N ASP A 135 -21.80 13.76 -5.83
CA ASP A 135 -22.94 13.14 -6.52
C ASP A 135 -22.89 11.62 -6.31
#